data_AF-A0A1H0CE87-F1
#
_entry.id   AF-A0A1H0CE87-F1
#
_cell.length_a   1.000
_cell.length_b   1.000
_cell.length_c   1.000
_cell.angle_alpha   90.00
_cell.angle_beta   90.00
_cell.angle_gamma   90.00
#
_symmetry.space_group_name_H-M   'P 1'
#
loop_
_entity.id
_entity.type
_entity.pdbx_description
1 polymer ?
#
loop_
_entity_poly.entity_id
_entity_poly.type
_entity_poly.pdbx_seq_one_letter_code
_entity_poly.pdbx_strand_id
1 'polypeptide(L)' 'MATTNSFDNNLKKLEEIANLLSQDDLPLEKGIKLFKEGMKIIAKCKTQLQKAKDEVETYLQPKENET' A
#
# COMPACT_ATOMS: atom_id res chain seq x y z
N MET A 1 -15.16 -16.26 -5.55
CA MET A 1 -15.67 -14.87 -5.51
C MET A 1 -15.48 -14.38 -4.07
N ALA A 2 -14.65 -13.41 -3.68
CA ALA A 2 -13.67 -12.57 -4.33
C ALA A 2 -12.46 -12.51 -3.38
N THR A 3 -11.25 -12.80 -3.87
CA THR A 3 -10.02 -12.54 -3.11
C THR A 3 -9.69 -11.07 -3.30
N THR A 4 -10.38 -10.17 -2.58
CA THR A 4 -9.98 -8.76 -2.55
C THR A 4 -8.53 -8.72 -2.06
N ASN A 5 -7.60 -8.46 -2.97
CA ASN A 5 -6.17 -8.60 -2.73
C ASN A 5 -5.76 -7.73 -1.53
N SER A 6 -4.79 -8.20 -0.75
CA SER A 6 -4.26 -7.48 0.42
C SER A 6 -3.92 -6.01 0.08
N PHE A 7 -3.40 -5.76 -1.13
CA PHE A 7 -3.11 -4.43 -1.64
C PHE A 7 -4.35 -3.53 -1.76
N ASP A 8 -5.40 -3.98 -2.44
CA ASP A 8 -6.65 -3.20 -2.60
C ASP A 8 -7.31 -2.89 -1.25
N ASN A 9 -7.27 -3.84 -0.31
CA ASN A 9 -7.75 -3.61 1.06
C ASN A 9 -6.92 -2.55 1.80
N ASN A 10 -5.61 -2.53 1.58
CA ASN A 10 -4.74 -1.49 2.14
C ASN A 10 -5.05 -0.11 1.53
N LEU A 11 -5.33 -0.04 0.23
CA LEU A 11 -5.74 1.21 -0.42
C LEU A 11 -7.07 1.73 0.13
N LYS A 12 -8.08 0.86 0.28
CA LYS A 12 -9.37 1.23 0.89
C LYS A 12 -9.20 1.79 2.31
N LYS A 13 -8.36 1.15 3.13
CA LYS A 13 -8.07 1.65 4.47
C LYS A 13 -7.35 3.00 4.45
N LEU A 14 -6.47 3.24 3.49
CA LEU A 14 -5.83 4.56 3.35
C LEU A 14 -6.83 5.65 2.97
N GLU A 15 -7.79 5.33 2.10
CA GLU A 15 -8.88 6.24 1.75
C GLU A 15 -9.77 6.56 2.96
N GLU A 16 -10.14 5.54 3.74
CA GLU A 16 -10.87 5.71 5.00
C GLU A 16 -10.10 6.60 5.99
N ILE A 17 -8.80 6.36 6.17
CA ILE A 17 -7.95 7.18 7.04
C ILE A 17 -7.87 8.62 6.53
N ALA A 18 -7.71 8.84 5.23
CA ALA A 18 -7.67 10.18 4.64
C ALA A 18 -8.99 10.93 4.87
N ASN A 19 -10.13 10.24 4.69
CA ASN A 19 -11.46 10.80 4.94
C ASN A 19 -11.70 11.15 6.41
N LEU A 20 -11.13 10.37 7.34
CA LEU A 20 -11.19 10.68 8.77
C LEU A 20 -10.26 11.84 9.15
N LEU A 21 -9.08 11.92 8.53
CA LEU A 21 -8.11 12.99 8.76
C LEU A 21 -8.57 14.36 8.23
N SER A 22 -9.51 14.40 7.28
CA SER A 22 -10.06 15.64 6.73
C SER A 22 -11.24 16.22 7.52
N GLN A 23 -11.70 15.55 8.58
CA GLN A 23 -12.80 16.04 9.41
C GLN A 23 -12.34 17.22 10.28
N ASP A 24 -13.09 18.33 10.26
CA ASP A 24 -12.77 19.56 10.99
C ASP A 24 -12.75 19.39 12.52
N ASP A 25 -13.52 18.44 13.06
CA ASP A 25 -13.65 18.18 14.51
C ASP A 25 -12.84 16.95 14.96
N LEU A 26 -11.74 16.62 14.26
CA LEU A 26 -10.89 15.50 14.64
C LEU A 26 -9.99 15.88 15.83
N PRO A 27 -10.10 15.20 17.00
CA PRO A 27 -9.19 15.44 18.11
C PRO A 27 -7.74 15.12 17.72
N LEU A 28 -6.80 15.99 18.11
CA LEU A 28 -5.38 15.87 17.78
C LEU A 28 -4.80 14.47 18.05
N GLU A 29 -5.09 13.89 19.22
CA GLU A 29 -4.61 12.55 19.57
C GLU A 29 -5.11 11.47 18.62
N LYS A 30 -6.37 11.58 18.15
CA LYS A 30 -6.92 10.65 17.15
C LYS A 30 -6.25 10.86 15.80
N GLY A 31 -6.03 12.11 15.39
CA GLY A 31 -5.29 12.44 14.17
C GLY A 31 -3.88 11.84 14.15
N ILE A 32 -3.14 11.94 15.25
CA ILE A 32 -1.80 11.34 15.38
C ILE A 32 -1.87 9.80 15.25
N LYS A 33 -2.87 9.15 15.84
CA LYS A 33 -3.06 7.70 15.74
C LYS A 33 -3.36 7.28 14.30
N LEU A 34 -4.32 7.95 13.65
CA LEU A 34 -4.70 7.71 12.25
C LEU A 34 -3.52 7.92 11.30
N PHE A 35 -2.75 8.99 11.49
CA PHE A 35 -1.55 9.25 10.69
C PHE A 35 -0.51 8.14 10.82
N LYS A 36 -0.21 7.71 12.06
CA LYS A 36 0.72 6.59 12.30
C LYS A 36 0.24 5.29 11.66
N GLU A 37 -1.06 5.03 11.70
CA GLU A 37 -1.65 3.87 11.03
C GLU A 37 -1.51 3.96 9.51
N GLY A 38 -1.85 5.11 8.91
CA GLY A 38 -1.70 5.36 7.48
C GLY A 38 -0.25 5.16 7.01
N MET A 39 0.73 5.65 7.77
CA MET A 39 2.15 5.45 7.47
C MET A 39 2.56 3.97 7.45
N LYS A 40 2.04 3.16 8.39
CA LYS A 40 2.29 1.71 8.40
C LYS A 40 1.69 1.02 7.18
N ILE A 41 0.49 1.42 6.76
CA ILE A 41 -0.18 0.84 5.58
C ILE A 41 0.56 1.24 4.30
N ILE A 42 0.99 2.50 4.17
CA ILE A 42 1.82 2.98 3.05
C ILE A 42 3.12 2.17 2.96
N ALA A 43 3.80 1.91 4.07
CA ALA A 43 5.00 1.09 4.07
C ALA A 43 4.74 -0.32 3.52
N LYS A 44 3.64 -0.96 3.94
CA LYS A 44 3.23 -2.28 3.41
C LYS A 44 2.91 -2.24 1.92
N CYS A 45 2.26 -1.19 1.43
CA CYS A 45 1.95 -1.01 0.01
C CYS A 45 3.23 -0.87 -0.81
N LYS A 46 4.19 -0.04 -0.35
CA LYS A 46 5.50 0.12 -0.98
C LYS A 46 6.25 -1.21 -1.09
N THR A 47 6.27 -2.02 -0.03
CA THR A 47 6.89 -3.36 -0.08
C THR A 47 6.22 -4.28 -1.09
N GLN A 48 4.89 -4.27 -1.19
CA GLN A 48 4.17 -5.08 -2.18
C GLN A 48 4.47 -4.64 -3.61
N LEU A 49 4.47 -3.33 -3.87
CA LEU A 49 4.82 -2.76 -5.18
C LEU A 49 6.26 -3.07 -5.56
N GLN A 50 7.21 -3.00 -4.62
CA GLN A 50 8.60 -3.36 -4.89
C GLN A 50 8.71 -4.83 -5.31
N LYS A 51 8.06 -5.74 -4.59
CA LYS A 51 8.07 -7.17 -4.96
C LYS A 51 7.48 -7.43 -6.33
N ALA A 52 6.35 -6.78 -6.65
CA ALA A 52 5.74 -6.89 -7.96
C ALA A 52 6.66 -6.34 -9.07
N LYS A 53 7.37 -5.24 -8.80
CA LYS A 53 8.37 -4.70 -9.71
C LYS A 53 9.51 -5.69 -9.93
N ASP A 54 10.08 -6.26 -8.86
CA ASP A 54 11.20 -7.21 -8.95
C ASP A 54 10.81 -8.47 -9.75
N GLU A 55 9.57 -8.94 -9.59
CA GLU A 55 9.02 -10.07 -10.35
C GLU A 55 8.90 -9.74 -11.84
N VAL A 56 8.37 -8.56 -12.17
CA VAL A 56 8.28 -8.08 -13.56
C VAL A 56 9.67 -7.91 -14.18
N GLU A 57 10.62 -7.33 -13.45
CA GLU A 57 12.00 -7.19 -13.91
C GLU A 57 12.66 -8.54 -14.18
N THR A 58 12.46 -9.52 -13.30
CA THR A 58 12.95 -10.90 -13.51
C THR A 58 12.36 -11.55 -14.76
N TYR A 59 11.09 -11.28 -15.08
CA TYR A 59 10.45 -11.80 -16.29
C TYR A 59 10.94 -11.10 -17.57
N LEU A 60 11.22 -9.79 -17.48
CA LEU A 60 11.69 -8.99 -18.61
C LEU A 60 13.19 -9.10 -18.86
N GLN A 61 13.96 -9.64 -17.91
CA GLN A 61 15.38 -9.91 -18.13
C GLN A 61 15.51 -10.88 -19.32
N PRO A 62 16.17 -10.48 -20.41
CA PRO A 62 16.43 -11.39 -21.51
C PRO A 62 17.19 -12.56 -20.94
N LYS A 63 16.64 -13.77 -21.09
CA LYS A 63 17.44 -14.96 -20.89
C LYS A 63 18.57 -14.85 -21.88
N GLU A 64 19.79 -14.66 -21.38
CA GLU A 64 21.00 -15.00 -22.12
C GLU A 64 20.94 -16.52 -22.38
N ASN A 65 20.13 -16.90 -23.36
CA ASN A 65 20.12 -18.23 -23.92
C ASN A 65 21.40 -18.34 -24.75
N GLU A 66 22.34 -19.08 -24.18
CA GLU A 66 22.86 -20.28 -24.84
C GLU A 66 23.18 -20.09 -26.33
N THR A 67 24.39 -19.63 -26.60
CA THR A 67 25.21 -20.15 -27.72
C THR A 67 26.68 -20.18 -27.32
#